data_AF-A0A9W5AL82-F1
#
_entry.id   AF-A0A9W5AL82-F1
#
_cell.length_a   1.000
_cell.length_b   1.000
_cell.length_c   1.000
_cell.angle_alpha   90.00
_cell.angle_beta   90.00
_cell.angle_gamma   90.00
#
_symmetry.space_group_name_H-M   'P 1'
#
loop_
_entity.id
_entity.type
_entity.pdbx_description
1 polymer ?
#
loop_
_entity_poly.entity_id
_entity_poly.type
_entity_poly.pdbx_seq_one_letter_code
_entity_poly.pdbx_strand_id
1 'polypeptide(L)'
;MAGNPKIKNGLYKGSNNINLNNMFNSPDGLAFDKDGRLWIATDGDYSNTGDYEDMGNNQLLCADPYSGEVKRFATGPRACELTGIAFSDDYKTMFISVQHLGEELKGSHWPEGDSHTPKSAVVMITKDNGGIIGA
;
A
#
# COMPACT_ATOMS: atom_id res chain seq x y z
N MET A 1 -11.58 -4.76 -4.57
CA MET A 1 -12.20 -3.47 -4.19
C MET A 1 -11.59 -2.97 -2.90
N ALA A 2 -11.29 -1.66 -2.81
CA ALA A 2 -11.65 -0.87 -1.64
C ALA A 2 -12.07 0.56 -2.02
N GLY A 3 -12.93 0.64 -3.05
CA GLY A 3 -13.90 1.70 -3.32
C GLY A 3 -13.40 3.10 -3.65
N ASN A 4 -14.07 3.77 -4.59
CA ASN A 4 -13.85 5.20 -4.85
C ASN A 4 -15.10 6.00 -4.43
N PRO A 5 -15.16 6.53 -3.19
CA PRO A 5 -16.35 7.23 -2.71
C PRO A 5 -16.60 8.58 -3.39
N LYS A 6 -15.63 9.11 -4.15
CA LYS A 6 -15.77 10.36 -4.92
C LYS A 6 -16.71 10.18 -6.11
N ILE A 7 -16.59 9.05 -6.81
CA ILE A 7 -17.20 8.86 -8.13
C ILE A 7 -18.09 7.60 -8.25
N LYS A 8 -18.05 6.70 -7.25
CA LYS A 8 -18.83 5.45 -7.27
C LYS A 8 -19.96 5.46 -6.24
N ASN A 9 -20.94 4.59 -6.49
CA ASN A 9 -22.08 4.31 -5.61
C ASN A 9 -22.16 2.81 -5.29
N GLY A 10 -22.96 2.46 -4.26
CA GLY A 10 -23.15 1.08 -3.84
C GLY A 10 -21.85 0.42 -3.38
N LEU A 11 -21.64 -0.84 -3.74
CA LEU A 11 -20.47 -1.62 -3.30
C LEU A 11 -19.14 -1.01 -3.78
N TYR A 12 -19.12 -0.41 -4.98
CA TYR A 12 -17.93 0.21 -5.55
C TYR A 12 -17.55 1.56 -4.91
N LYS A 13 -18.43 2.12 -4.06
CA LYS A 13 -18.11 3.29 -3.21
C LYS A 13 -17.11 2.93 -2.09
N GLY A 14 -17.09 1.67 -1.67
CA GLY A 14 -16.43 1.24 -0.44
C GLY A 14 -17.37 1.32 0.77
N SER A 15 -16.90 0.81 1.91
CA SER A 15 -17.64 0.89 3.17
C SER A 15 -17.69 2.34 3.69
N ASN A 16 -18.45 2.58 4.76
CA ASN A 16 -18.50 3.90 5.40
C ASN A 16 -17.15 4.37 5.96
N ASN A 17 -16.18 3.46 6.14
CA ASN A 17 -14.84 3.80 6.61
C ASN A 17 -13.88 4.16 5.47
N ILE A 18 -14.27 3.93 4.21
CA ILE A 18 -13.54 4.39 3.04
C ILE A 18 -13.97 5.82 2.69
N ASN A 19 -12.99 6.71 2.61
CA ASN A 19 -13.16 8.12 2.33
C ASN A 19 -12.03 8.61 1.40
N LEU A 20 -12.09 9.89 1.02
CA LEU A 20 -11.16 10.49 0.05
C LEU A 20 -9.69 10.41 0.48
N ASN A 21 -9.41 10.27 1.78
CA ASN A 21 -8.04 10.25 2.28
C ASN A 21 -7.44 8.84 2.35
N ASN A 22 -8.26 7.78 2.30
CA ASN A 22 -7.80 6.41 2.50
C ASN A 22 -8.29 5.41 1.44
N MET A 23 -8.94 5.85 0.36
CA MET A 23 -9.41 4.98 -0.70
C MET A 23 -8.27 4.27 -1.45
N PHE A 24 -8.56 3.04 -1.86
CA PHE A 24 -7.62 2.16 -2.55
C PHE A 24 -8.38 1.13 -3.40
N ASN A 25 -7.68 0.38 -4.24
CA ASN A 25 -8.30 -0.70 -5.00
C ASN A 25 -7.47 -1.98 -4.89
N SER A 26 -8.10 -3.10 -5.24
CA SER A 26 -7.49 -4.44 -5.20
C SER A 26 -6.56 -4.72 -4.01
N PRO A 27 -7.10 -4.79 -2.76
CA PRO A 27 -6.35 -5.39 -1.66
C PRO A 27 -5.90 -6.78 -2.04
N ASP A 28 -4.63 -7.07 -1.78
CA ASP A 28 -4.00 -8.37 -2.04
C ASP A 28 -3.33 -8.87 -0.75
N GLY A 29 -2.13 -8.38 -0.45
CA GLY A 29 -1.34 -8.83 0.68
C GLY A 29 -1.95 -8.43 2.02
N LEU A 30 -2.04 -9.38 2.96
CA LEU A 30 -2.53 -9.13 4.33
C LEU A 30 -1.54 -9.68 5.36
N ALA A 31 -1.33 -8.94 6.44
CA ALA A 31 -0.56 -9.41 7.59
C ALA A 31 -1.07 -8.79 8.89
N PHE A 32 -1.00 -9.54 9.98
CA PHE A 32 -1.22 -9.03 11.32
C PHE A 32 0.12 -8.80 12.02
N ASP A 33 0.18 -7.75 12.84
CA ASP A 33 1.24 -7.62 13.84
C ASP A 33 0.78 -8.07 15.24
N LYS A 34 1.70 -8.04 16.21
CA LYS A 34 1.43 -8.49 17.59
C LYS A 34 0.36 -7.67 18.32
N ASP A 35 0.09 -6.44 17.89
CA ASP A 35 -0.87 -5.55 18.53
C ASP A 35 -2.26 -5.67 17.85
N GLY A 36 -2.39 -6.56 16.85
CA GLY A 36 -3.65 -6.84 16.16
C GLY A 36 -3.98 -5.85 15.03
N ARG A 37 -3.04 -4.99 14.63
CA ARG A 37 -3.23 -4.14 13.45
C ARG A 37 -3.22 -5.00 12.19
N LEU A 38 -4.15 -4.75 11.27
CA LEU A 38 -4.22 -5.42 9.97
C LEU A 38 -3.51 -4.55 8.93
N TRP A 39 -2.43 -5.06 8.39
CA TRP A 39 -1.69 -4.45 7.29
C TRP A 39 -2.24 -4.96 5.96
N ILE A 40 -2.47 -4.04 5.02
CA ILE A 40 -3.12 -4.30 3.73
C ILE A 40 -2.23 -3.72 2.63
N ALA A 41 -1.68 -4.57 1.77
CA ALA A 41 -0.97 -4.16 0.58
C ALA A 41 -1.87 -4.30 -0.66
N THR A 42 -1.64 -3.48 -1.68
CA THR A 42 -2.48 -3.44 -2.88
C THR A 42 -1.72 -3.86 -4.13
N ASP A 43 -2.41 -4.61 -4.98
CA ASP A 43 -2.06 -4.88 -6.38
C ASP A 43 -3.23 -4.46 -7.28
N GLY A 44 -3.34 -3.15 -7.46
CA GLY A 44 -4.44 -2.48 -8.10
C GLY A 44 -4.04 -1.65 -9.30
N ASP A 45 -5.06 -1.11 -9.95
CA ASP A 45 -4.90 -0.16 -11.04
C ASP A 45 -4.33 1.16 -10.48
N TYR A 46 -3.14 1.51 -10.99
CA TYR A 46 -2.39 2.71 -10.65
C TYR A 46 -2.44 3.78 -11.76
N SER A 47 -3.38 3.67 -12.71
CA SER A 47 -3.56 4.67 -13.77
C SER A 47 -3.90 6.04 -13.20
N ASN A 48 -4.50 6.07 -12.01
CA ASN A 48 -5.02 7.26 -11.35
C ASN A 48 -6.03 8.03 -12.23
N THR A 49 -6.82 7.29 -13.02
CA THR A 49 -7.83 7.83 -13.93
C THR A 49 -9.12 7.01 -13.87
N GLY A 50 -10.22 7.56 -14.39
CA GLY A 50 -11.50 6.87 -14.46
C GLY A 50 -11.94 6.38 -13.08
N ASP A 51 -12.21 5.08 -12.94
CA ASP A 51 -12.67 4.46 -11.71
C ASP A 51 -11.70 4.55 -10.53
N TYR A 52 -10.41 4.79 -10.83
CA TYR A 52 -9.30 4.81 -9.88
C TYR A 52 -8.72 6.21 -9.70
N GLU A 53 -9.43 7.24 -10.16
CA GLU A 53 -9.06 8.64 -9.96
C GLU A 53 -8.77 8.93 -8.47
N ASP A 54 -7.66 9.61 -8.22
CA ASP A 54 -7.13 10.01 -6.91
C ASP A 54 -6.68 8.85 -5.98
N MET A 55 -6.56 7.60 -6.48
CA MET A 55 -5.99 6.49 -5.71
C MET A 55 -4.46 6.40 -5.79
N GLY A 56 -3.86 6.92 -6.86
CA GLY A 56 -2.41 6.92 -7.08
C GLY A 56 -1.80 5.53 -7.33
N ASN A 57 -0.51 5.38 -7.02
CA ASN A 57 0.16 4.09 -7.09
C ASN A 57 -0.35 3.11 -6.02
N ASN A 58 0.03 1.85 -6.15
CA ASN A 58 -0.18 0.84 -5.12
C ASN A 58 0.43 1.25 -3.78
N GLN A 59 -0.17 0.75 -2.71
CA GLN A 59 -0.05 1.31 -1.38
C GLN A 59 -0.08 0.24 -0.28
N LEU A 60 0.44 0.61 0.88
CA LEU A 60 0.37 -0.14 2.10
C LEU A 60 -0.52 0.65 3.07
N LEU A 61 -1.56 0.01 3.58
CA LEU A 61 -2.47 0.56 4.57
C LEU A 61 -2.36 -0.21 5.88
N CYS A 62 -2.78 0.43 6.95
CA CYS A 62 -2.96 -0.18 8.26
C CYS A 62 -4.40 0.06 8.72
N ALA A 63 -5.05 -0.99 9.18
CA ALA A 63 -6.42 -0.97 9.64
C ALA A 63 -6.54 -1.47 11.07
N ASP A 64 -7.49 -0.90 11.80
CA ASP A 64 -7.99 -1.45 13.06
C ASP A 64 -9.19 -2.36 12.74
N PRO A 65 -9.10 -3.69 12.94
CA PRO A 65 -10.20 -4.60 12.65
C PRO A 65 -11.45 -4.36 13.49
N TYR A 66 -11.33 -3.75 14.67
CA TYR A 66 -12.45 -3.54 15.59
C TYR A 66 -13.29 -2.32 15.20
N SER A 67 -12.65 -1.18 14.98
CA SER A 67 -13.33 0.04 14.53
C SER A 67 -13.58 0.07 13.02
N GLY A 68 -12.80 -0.71 12.27
CA GLY A 68 -12.73 -0.66 10.81
C GLY A 68 -12.05 0.61 10.28
N GLU A 69 -11.39 1.40 11.13
CA GLU A 69 -10.58 2.54 10.68
C GLU A 69 -9.45 2.03 9.76
N VAL A 70 -9.22 2.75 8.65
CA VAL A 70 -8.13 2.45 7.71
C VAL A 70 -7.32 3.71 7.44
N LYS A 71 -5.99 3.60 7.55
CA LYS A 71 -5.04 4.67 7.26
C LYS A 71 -4.03 4.20 6.22
N ARG A 72 -3.80 5.02 5.19
CA ARG A 72 -2.69 4.81 4.27
C ARG A 72 -1.37 5.06 5.01
N PHE A 73 -0.49 4.07 4.99
CA PHE A 73 0.80 4.12 5.68
C PHE A 73 1.95 4.46 4.71
N ALA A 74 1.94 3.87 3.52
CA ALA A 74 2.94 4.16 2.48
C ALA A 74 2.34 4.01 1.07
N THR A 75 3.01 4.64 0.10
CA THR A 75 2.72 4.49 -1.33
C THR A 75 3.99 3.99 -2.04
N GLY A 76 3.84 2.97 -2.86
CA GLY A 76 4.92 2.38 -3.63
C GLY A 76 5.37 3.27 -4.79
N PRO A 77 6.54 2.97 -5.39
CA PRO A 77 7.00 3.66 -6.58
C PRO A 77 6.08 3.39 -7.79
N ARG A 78 6.38 4.04 -8.91
CA ARG A 78 5.56 3.97 -10.12
C ARG A 78 5.47 2.53 -10.65
N ALA A 79 4.24 2.13 -11.01
CA ALA A 79 3.92 0.88 -11.69
C ALA A 79 4.55 -0.34 -10.99
N CYS A 80 4.34 -0.42 -9.69
CA CYS A 80 4.67 -1.58 -8.87
C CYS A 80 3.41 -2.05 -8.15
N GLU A 81 3.44 -3.24 -7.59
CA GLU A 81 2.60 -3.60 -6.43
C GLU A 81 3.42 -3.54 -5.15
N LEU A 82 2.72 -3.49 -4.01
CA LEU A 82 3.32 -3.83 -2.73
C LEU A 82 2.81 -5.20 -2.30
N THR A 83 3.72 -6.07 -1.85
CA THR A 83 3.40 -7.44 -1.47
C THR A 83 4.40 -7.99 -0.45
N GLY A 84 4.16 -9.18 0.10
CA GLY A 84 5.12 -9.88 0.97
C GLY A 84 5.52 -9.10 2.22
N ILE A 85 4.61 -9.00 3.19
CA ILE A 85 4.82 -8.30 4.47
C ILE A 85 5.40 -9.27 5.50
N ALA A 86 6.48 -8.86 6.19
CA ALA A 86 7.04 -9.55 7.35
C ALA A 86 7.51 -8.54 8.41
N PHE A 87 7.75 -9.00 9.63
CA PHE A 87 8.20 -8.17 10.75
C PHE A 87 9.44 -8.77 11.40
N SER A 88 10.28 -7.93 12.00
CA SER A 88 11.23 -8.37 13.02
C SER A 88 10.48 -8.84 14.27
N ASP A 89 11.09 -9.73 15.06
CA ASP A 89 10.48 -10.29 16.29
C ASP A 89 10.09 -9.21 17.31
N ASP A 90 10.81 -8.07 17.32
CA ASP A 90 10.51 -6.93 18.19
C ASP A 90 9.51 -5.93 17.59
N TYR A 91 9.07 -6.14 16.35
CA TYR A 91 8.16 -5.31 15.56
C TYR A 91 8.65 -3.86 15.33
N LYS A 92 9.95 -3.61 15.45
CA LYS A 92 10.57 -2.32 15.14
C LYS A 92 10.93 -2.16 13.66
N THR A 93 10.98 -3.26 12.92
CA THR A 93 11.23 -3.28 11.48
C THR A 93 10.11 -4.03 10.77
N MET A 94 9.55 -3.42 9.73
CA MET A 94 8.74 -4.12 8.75
C MET A 94 9.56 -4.36 7.48
N PHE A 95 9.44 -5.55 6.91
CA PHE A 95 9.93 -5.88 5.59
C PHE A 95 8.74 -5.94 4.63
N ILE A 96 8.84 -5.27 3.49
CA ILE A 96 7.82 -5.36 2.43
C ILE A 96 8.49 -5.45 1.07
N SER A 97 7.93 -6.26 0.18
CA SER A 97 8.40 -6.42 -1.18
C SER A 97 7.78 -5.37 -2.10
N VAL A 98 8.62 -4.76 -2.93
CA VAL A 98 8.22 -3.90 -4.02
C VAL A 98 8.43 -4.70 -5.31
N GLN A 99 7.35 -5.15 -5.94
CA GLN A 99 7.41 -6.09 -7.06
C GLN A 99 7.20 -5.37 -8.39
N HIS A 100 7.82 -5.90 -9.45
CA HIS A 100 7.59 -5.61 -10.88
C HIS A 100 7.51 -4.14 -11.31
N LEU A 101 8.27 -3.28 -10.64
CA LEU A 101 8.35 -1.86 -10.97
C LEU A 101 8.60 -1.60 -12.45
N GLY A 102 7.80 -0.71 -13.03
CA GLY A 102 7.93 -0.33 -14.43
C GLY A 102 7.39 -1.38 -15.41
N GLU A 103 6.48 -2.24 -14.94
CA GLU A 103 5.70 -3.11 -15.82
C GLU A 103 5.06 -2.32 -16.98
N GLU A 104 4.75 -3.01 -18.07
CA GLU A 104 4.27 -2.38 -19.31
C GLU A 104 5.16 -1.23 -19.84
N LEU A 105 6.46 -1.29 -19.56
CA LEU A 105 7.43 -0.25 -19.93
C LEU A 105 7.09 1.13 -19.33
N LYS A 106 6.36 1.18 -18.21
CA LYS A 106 6.17 2.43 -17.48
C LYS A 106 7.54 2.84 -16.92
N GLY A 107 7.97 4.08 -17.18
CA GLY A 107 9.29 4.57 -16.79
C GLY A 107 9.46 4.68 -15.27
N SER A 108 9.82 3.57 -14.62
CA SER A 108 10.28 3.49 -13.24
C SER A 108 11.79 3.22 -13.26
N HIS A 109 12.51 3.86 -12.33
CA HIS A 109 13.95 3.71 -12.18
C HIS A 109 14.33 3.41 -10.72
N TRP A 110 13.34 3.07 -9.89
CA TRP A 110 13.57 2.73 -8.50
C TRP A 110 14.22 1.33 -8.39
N PRO A 111 15.13 1.09 -7.41
CA PRO A 111 15.50 2.01 -6.32
C PRO A 111 16.57 3.03 -6.64
N GLU A 112 17.44 2.79 -7.63
CA GLU A 112 18.64 3.62 -7.81
C GLU A 112 18.39 5.00 -8.43
N GLY A 113 17.29 5.20 -9.15
CA GLY A 113 16.95 6.44 -9.84
C GLY A 113 17.62 6.62 -11.20
N ASP A 114 17.58 7.85 -11.72
CA ASP A 114 18.13 8.24 -13.03
C ASP A 114 17.62 7.39 -14.20
N SER A 115 18.52 6.78 -14.97
CA SER A 115 18.23 5.91 -16.11
C SER A 115 18.48 4.43 -15.80
N HIS A 116 18.65 4.08 -14.52
CA HIS A 116 18.91 2.70 -14.12
C HIS A 116 17.69 1.81 -14.40
N THR A 117 17.95 0.55 -14.74
CA THR A 117 16.91 -0.46 -14.88
C THR A 117 16.22 -0.67 -13.53
N PRO A 118 14.87 -0.60 -13.46
CA PRO A 118 14.14 -0.81 -12.22
C PRO A 118 14.37 -2.23 -11.69
N LYS A 119 14.42 -2.36 -10.37
CA LYS A 119 14.66 -3.66 -9.71
C LYS A 119 13.67 -3.85 -8.57
N SER A 120 12.99 -5.00 -8.59
CA SER A 120 12.26 -5.46 -7.41
C SER A 120 13.21 -5.61 -6.23
N ALA A 121 12.73 -5.24 -5.04
CA ALA A 121 13.52 -5.35 -3.83
C ALA A 121 12.61 -5.52 -2.61
N VAL A 122 13.20 -6.03 -1.53
CA VAL A 122 12.61 -6.00 -0.20
C VAL A 122 13.12 -4.75 0.51
N VAL A 123 12.22 -3.91 0.99
CA VAL A 123 12.56 -2.71 1.75
C VAL A 123 12.35 -2.94 3.24
N MET A 124 13.23 -2.36 4.04
CA MET A 124 13.07 -2.25 5.48
C MET A 124 12.43 -0.90 5.81
N ILE A 125 11.35 -0.93 6.58
CA ILE A 125 10.72 0.27 7.13
C ILE A 125 10.94 0.28 8.63
N THR A 126 11.55 1.35 9.11
CA THR A 126 11.88 1.61 10.52
C THR A 126 11.40 3.00 10.92
N LYS A 127 11.06 3.19 12.20
CA LYS A 127 10.88 4.54 12.76
C LYS A 127 12.23 5.15 13.12
N ASP A 128 12.41 6.45 12.88
CA ASP A 128 13.64 7.18 13.25
C ASP A 128 13.94 7.10 14.75
N ASN A 129 12.92 6.98 15.59
CA ASN A 129 13.05 6.85 17.04
C ASN A 129 13.22 5.40 17.53
N GLY A 130 13.32 4.41 16.62
CA GLY A 130 13.44 2.99 16.97
C GLY A 130 12.21 2.39 17.65
N GLY A 131 11.04 3.03 17.55
CA GLY A 131 9.78 2.54 18.07
C GLY A 131 9.17 1.42 17.23
N ILE A 132 8.14 0.77 17.78
CA ILE A 132 7.33 -0.24 17.07
C ILE A 132 6.64 0.39 15.85
N ILE A 133 6.67 -0.28 14.71
CA ILE A 133 6.03 0.18 13.47
C ILE A 133 4.51 0.24 13.66
N GLY A 134 3.88 1.32 13.20
CA GLY A 134 2.44 1.52 13.31
C GLY A 134 1.91 1.88 14.72
N ALA A 135 2.76 1.93 15.74
CA ALA A 135 2.39 2.35 17.11
C ALA A 135 2.28 3.88 17.29
#